data_AF-A0A8J3TMZ1-F1
#
_entry.id   AF-A0A8J3TMZ1-F1
#
_cell.length_a   1.000
_cell.length_b   1.000
_cell.length_c   1.000
_cell.angle_alpha   90.00
_cell.angle_beta   90.00
_cell.angle_gamma   90.00
#
_symmetry.space_group_name_H-M   'P 1'
#
loop_
_entity.id
_entity.type
_entity.pdbx_description
1 polymer ?
#
loop_
_entity_poly.entity_id
_entity_poly.type
_entity_poly.pdbx_seq_one_letter_code
_entity_poly.pdbx_strand_id
1 'polypeptide(L)'
;MPGGRLTHQDRRQIADGLAEGLTYTEIATRLDRPLSTVTREVARNGGPDGYQADQAHEATRGRARRSQPASGEPEVKAVDDLEEQFVEIMIATGLSRMTARVLASLYLTDSGSLTAAELTRHLQVSPASISKAVGELEHQALVRRERDQRRRRDHYVIDADALFRGWMASARQNTQVADFARRAAGTLGAASPAGIRLLDIGDFFDHVGRAMLQAAEQWRQAHASK
;
A
#
# COMPACT_ATOMS: atom_id res chain seq x y z
N MET A 1 12.71 -42.28 16.92
CA MET A 1 11.45 -41.51 17.08
C MET A 1 10.98 -41.06 15.70
N PRO A 2 10.15 -41.83 14.97
CA PRO A 2 9.69 -41.37 13.66
C PRO A 2 8.57 -40.33 13.87
N GLY A 3 8.95 -39.08 14.10
CA GLY A 3 8.07 -37.91 14.23
C GLY A 3 7.57 -37.38 12.87
N GLY A 4 7.17 -38.28 11.98
CA GLY A 4 6.66 -37.94 10.64
C GLY A 4 5.15 -37.73 10.63
N ARG A 5 4.65 -37.02 9.61
CA ARG A 5 3.21 -36.95 9.32
C ARG A 5 2.69 -38.36 9.01
N LEU A 6 1.48 -38.70 9.48
CA LEU A 6 0.83 -39.96 9.12
C LEU A 6 0.77 -40.09 7.60
N THR A 7 1.13 -41.26 7.08
CA THR A 7 1.05 -41.57 5.64
C THR A 7 -0.40 -41.87 5.24
N HIS A 8 -0.67 -42.14 3.95
CA HIS A 8 -1.98 -42.65 3.53
C HIS A 8 -2.22 -44.08 4.07
N GLN A 9 -1.17 -44.90 4.07
CA GLN A 9 -1.19 -46.26 4.61
C GLN A 9 -1.48 -46.26 6.12
N ASP A 10 -0.84 -45.38 6.89
CA ASP A 10 -1.11 -45.24 8.33
C ASP A 10 -2.59 -44.93 8.58
N ARG A 11 -3.21 -44.07 7.75
CA ARG A 11 -4.64 -43.71 7.87
C ARG A 11 -5.56 -44.87 7.53
N ARG A 12 -5.22 -45.70 6.54
CA ARG A 12 -5.98 -46.91 6.22
C ARG A 12 -5.99 -47.88 7.39
N GLN A 13 -4.83 -48.11 7.99
CA GLN A 13 -4.69 -48.97 9.17
C GLN A 13 -5.45 -48.43 10.40
N ILE A 14 -5.57 -47.09 10.56
CA ILE A 14 -6.46 -46.51 11.57
C ILE A 14 -7.92 -46.85 11.26
N ALA A 15 -8.37 -46.67 10.01
CA ALA A 15 -9.75 -46.96 9.63
C ALA A 15 -10.10 -48.45 9.80
N ASP A 16 -9.21 -49.35 9.39
CA ASP A 16 -9.39 -50.80 9.55
C ASP A 16 -9.45 -51.18 11.03
N GLY A 17 -8.56 -50.62 11.86
CA GLY A 17 -8.57 -50.87 13.30
C GLY A 17 -9.84 -50.37 14.01
N LEU A 18 -10.40 -49.25 13.57
CA LEU A 18 -11.69 -48.75 14.09
C LEU A 18 -12.85 -49.66 13.67
N ALA A 19 -12.85 -50.15 12.42
CA ALA A 19 -13.86 -51.10 11.94
C ALA A 19 -13.78 -52.46 12.66
N GLU A 20 -12.58 -52.88 13.06
CA GLU A 20 -12.33 -54.06 13.90
C GLU A 20 -12.71 -53.85 15.38
N GLY A 21 -13.10 -52.63 15.78
CA GLY A 21 -13.47 -52.30 17.16
C GLY A 21 -12.26 -52.18 18.12
N LEU A 22 -11.05 -51.98 17.59
CA LEU A 22 -9.86 -51.83 18.40
C LEU A 22 -9.83 -50.49 19.12
N THR A 23 -9.18 -50.47 20.28
CA THR A 23 -8.92 -49.25 21.03
C THR A 23 -7.84 -48.40 20.33
N TYR A 24 -7.88 -47.08 20.55
CA TYR A 24 -6.87 -46.17 19.97
C TYR A 24 -5.44 -46.53 20.40
N THR A 25 -5.27 -47.13 21.59
CA THR A 25 -3.97 -47.59 22.09
C THR A 25 -3.45 -48.76 21.27
N GLU A 26 -4.30 -49.74 20.94
CA GLU A 26 -3.90 -50.89 20.10
C GLU A 26 -3.56 -50.44 18.68
N ILE A 27 -4.34 -49.53 18.11
CA ILE A 27 -4.08 -48.93 16.80
C ILE A 27 -2.73 -48.19 16.81
N ALA A 28 -2.47 -47.38 17.85
CA ALA A 28 -1.23 -46.63 17.99
C ALA A 28 0.01 -47.56 18.10
N THR A 29 -0.11 -48.65 18.87
CA THR A 29 0.95 -49.66 18.99
C THR A 29 1.21 -50.38 17.67
N ARG A 30 0.17 -50.79 16.93
CA ARG A 30 0.30 -51.44 15.61
C ARG A 30 1.01 -50.54 14.58
N LEU A 31 0.81 -49.22 14.68
CA LEU A 31 1.39 -48.23 13.78
C LEU A 31 2.80 -47.77 14.18
N ASP A 32 3.29 -48.16 15.35
CA ASP A 32 4.48 -47.57 15.99
C ASP A 32 4.38 -46.03 16.07
N ARG A 33 3.22 -45.53 16.50
CA ARG A 33 2.92 -44.09 16.64
C ARG A 33 2.45 -43.74 18.06
N PRO A 34 2.68 -42.50 18.53
CA PRO A 34 2.09 -42.05 19.78
C PRO A 34 0.55 -42.08 19.75
N LEU A 35 -0.07 -42.50 20.85
CA LEU A 35 -1.54 -42.50 21.04
C LEU A 35 -2.16 -41.15 20.70
N SER A 36 -1.51 -40.05 21.13
CA SER A 36 -1.98 -38.68 20.87
C SER A 36 -2.08 -38.35 19.38
N THR A 37 -1.28 -39.00 18.52
CA THR A 37 -1.34 -38.83 17.05
C THR A 37 -2.61 -39.46 16.49
N VAL A 38 -2.93 -40.70 16.91
CA VAL A 38 -4.13 -41.41 16.47
C VAL A 38 -5.39 -40.71 16.97
N THR A 39 -5.44 -40.36 18.27
CA THR A 39 -6.60 -39.66 18.84
C THR A 39 -6.89 -38.33 18.14
N ARG A 40 -5.84 -37.52 17.88
CA ARG A 40 -6.00 -36.22 17.20
C ARG A 40 -6.39 -36.38 15.73
N GLU A 41 -5.86 -37.39 15.06
CA GLU A 41 -6.20 -37.67 13.66
C GLU A 41 -7.67 -38.09 13.53
N VAL A 42 -8.13 -39.02 14.36
CA VAL A 42 -9.53 -39.51 14.35
C VAL A 42 -10.49 -38.37 14.71
N ALA A 43 -10.23 -37.65 15.80
CA ALA A 43 -11.07 -36.52 16.23
C ALA A 43 -11.17 -35.40 15.17
N ARG A 44 -10.10 -35.17 14.41
CA ARG A 44 -10.04 -34.10 13.40
C ARG A 44 -10.73 -34.47 12.07
N ASN A 45 -10.96 -35.75 11.80
CA ASN A 45 -11.47 -36.22 10.52
C ASN A 45 -12.74 -37.09 10.68
N GLY A 46 -13.64 -36.69 11.59
CA GLY A 46 -14.99 -37.28 11.67
C GLY A 46 -15.29 -38.10 12.92
N GLY A 47 -14.31 -38.32 13.81
CA GLY A 47 -14.50 -39.14 15.01
C GLY A 47 -14.54 -40.65 14.71
N PRO A 48 -14.64 -41.51 15.74
CA PRO A 48 -14.54 -42.97 15.58
C PRO A 48 -15.57 -43.55 14.61
N ASP A 49 -16.82 -43.07 14.68
CA ASP A 49 -17.94 -43.59 13.88
C ASP A 49 -17.96 -43.05 12.43
N GLY A 50 -17.19 -41.98 12.17
CA GLY A 50 -17.18 -41.26 10.88
C GLY A 50 -15.82 -41.21 10.20
N TYR A 51 -14.80 -41.89 10.72
CA TYR A 51 -13.44 -41.79 10.22
C TYR A 51 -13.28 -42.49 8.87
N GLN A 52 -12.84 -41.75 7.85
CA GLN A 52 -12.50 -42.29 6.53
C GLN A 52 -11.08 -41.90 6.11
N ALA A 53 -10.26 -42.89 5.78
CA ALA A 53 -8.84 -42.70 5.48
C ALA A 53 -8.59 -41.80 4.26
N ASP A 54 -9.36 -41.98 3.19
CA ASP A 54 -9.23 -41.19 1.96
C ASP A 54 -9.61 -39.73 2.18
N GLN A 55 -10.75 -39.47 2.83
CA GLN A 55 -11.16 -38.12 3.19
C GLN A 55 -10.15 -37.43 4.12
N ALA A 56 -9.61 -38.15 5.11
CA ALA A 56 -8.59 -37.63 6.02
C ALA A 56 -7.28 -37.28 5.29
N HIS A 57 -6.90 -38.09 4.30
CA HIS A 57 -5.73 -37.83 3.47
C HIS A 57 -5.94 -36.64 2.52
N GLU A 58 -7.08 -36.57 1.84
CA GLU A 58 -7.46 -35.44 0.98
C GLU A 58 -7.58 -34.14 1.78
N ALA A 59 -8.21 -34.15 2.95
CA ALA A 59 -8.29 -32.99 3.83
C ALA A 59 -6.91 -32.52 4.31
N THR A 60 -5.96 -33.45 4.46
CA THR A 60 -4.56 -33.13 4.78
C THR A 60 -3.85 -32.49 3.58
N ARG A 61 -4.08 -32.98 2.35
CA ARG A 61 -3.55 -32.39 1.11
C ARG A 61 -4.18 -31.03 0.81
N GLY A 62 -5.48 -30.87 1.00
CA GLY A 62 -6.22 -29.62 0.84
C GLY A 62 -5.74 -28.54 1.81
N ARG A 63 -5.46 -28.90 3.07
CA ARG A 63 -4.86 -27.98 4.06
C ARG A 63 -3.43 -27.60 3.71
N ALA A 64 -2.62 -28.53 3.20
CA ALA A 64 -1.27 -28.24 2.72
C ALA A 64 -1.29 -27.31 1.48
N ARG A 65 -2.23 -27.49 0.55
CA ARG A 65 -2.43 -26.59 -0.60
C ARG A 65 -2.95 -25.21 -0.19
N ARG A 66 -3.78 -25.11 0.85
CA ARG A 66 -4.26 -23.82 1.40
C ARG A 66 -3.20 -23.08 2.22
N SER A 67 -2.16 -23.78 2.66
CA SER A 67 -0.99 -23.20 3.36
C SER A 67 0.23 -23.01 2.45
N GLN A 68 0.14 -23.42 1.18
CA GLN A 68 0.95 -22.85 0.11
C GLN A 68 0.28 -21.53 -0.28
N PRO A 69 0.94 -20.37 -0.10
CA PRO A 69 0.48 -19.16 -0.77
C PRO A 69 0.49 -19.48 -2.27
N ALA A 70 -0.61 -19.21 -2.96
CA ALA A 70 -0.57 -19.08 -4.41
C ALA A 70 0.55 -18.09 -4.74
N SER A 71 1.38 -18.44 -5.72
CA SER A 71 2.54 -17.68 -6.19
C SER A 71 2.23 -16.18 -6.38
N GLY A 72 2.49 -15.38 -5.34
CA GLY A 72 2.37 -13.92 -5.37
C GLY A 72 3.61 -13.20 -5.92
N GLU A 73 4.65 -13.95 -6.29
CA GLU A 73 5.90 -13.39 -6.82
C GLU A 73 5.73 -12.53 -8.10
N PRO A 74 4.85 -12.84 -9.07
CA PRO A 74 4.66 -11.98 -10.24
C PRO A 74 3.88 -10.70 -9.94
N GLU A 75 2.86 -10.80 -9.07
CA GLU A 75 1.95 -9.69 -8.75
C GLU A 75 2.61 -8.68 -7.81
N VAL A 76 3.31 -9.15 -6.76
CA VAL A 76 4.08 -8.29 -5.84
C VAL A 76 5.19 -7.56 -6.58
N LYS A 77 5.93 -8.27 -7.45
CA LYS A 77 6.99 -7.65 -8.25
C LYS A 77 6.44 -6.62 -9.24
N ALA A 78 5.27 -6.86 -9.83
CA ALA A 78 4.63 -5.88 -10.71
C ALA A 78 4.21 -4.60 -9.97
N VAL A 79 3.76 -4.72 -8.71
CA VAL A 79 3.44 -3.57 -7.86
C VAL A 79 4.71 -2.80 -7.46
N ASP A 80 5.79 -3.51 -7.11
CA ASP A 80 7.08 -2.90 -6.80
C ASP A 80 7.66 -2.15 -8.01
N ASP A 81 7.62 -2.75 -9.21
CA ASP A 81 8.07 -2.14 -10.46
C ASP A 81 7.23 -0.88 -10.82
N LEU A 82 5.91 -0.93 -10.57
CA LEU A 82 5.01 0.21 -10.75
C LEU A 82 5.30 1.34 -9.76
N GLU A 83 5.53 1.02 -8.48
CA GLU A 83 5.91 2.00 -7.47
C GLU A 83 7.22 2.67 -7.85
N GLU A 84 8.23 1.90 -8.28
CA GLU A 84 9.52 2.44 -8.70
C GLU A 84 9.38 3.36 -9.93
N GLN A 85 8.60 2.96 -10.94
CA GLN A 85 8.33 3.82 -12.10
C GLN A 85 7.65 5.12 -11.69
N PHE A 86 6.66 5.06 -10.79
CA PHE A 86 5.95 6.25 -10.33
C PHE A 86 6.84 7.18 -9.51
N VAL A 87 7.76 6.61 -8.70
CA VAL A 87 8.79 7.37 -7.99
C VAL A 87 9.69 8.13 -8.97
N GLU A 88 10.14 7.51 -10.05
CA GLU A 88 10.99 8.18 -11.04
C GLU A 88 10.26 9.31 -11.77
N ILE A 89 8.96 9.15 -12.08
CA ILE A 89 8.12 10.22 -12.63
C ILE A 89 8.08 11.41 -11.66
N MET A 90 7.86 11.14 -10.37
CA MET A 90 7.78 12.17 -9.33
C MET A 90 9.12 12.86 -9.05
N ILE A 91 10.24 12.15 -9.18
CA ILE A 91 11.58 12.76 -9.11
C ILE A 91 11.77 13.74 -10.28
N ALA A 92 11.31 13.39 -11.48
CA ALA A 92 11.40 14.26 -12.65
C ALA A 92 10.60 15.56 -12.50
N THR A 93 9.59 15.61 -11.61
CA THR A 93 8.87 16.86 -11.28
C THR A 93 9.59 17.74 -10.25
N GLY A 94 10.78 17.33 -9.78
CA GLY A 94 11.60 18.09 -8.83
C GLY A 94 11.46 17.66 -7.36
N LEU A 95 10.73 16.59 -7.06
CA LEU A 95 10.66 16.04 -5.71
C LEU A 95 11.95 15.30 -5.34
N SER A 96 12.34 15.36 -4.07
CA SER A 96 13.37 14.46 -3.57
C SER A 96 12.91 13.00 -3.66
N ARG A 97 13.84 12.06 -3.86
CA ARG A 97 13.51 10.62 -3.93
C ARG A 97 12.68 10.13 -2.74
N MET A 98 12.97 10.61 -1.52
CA MET A 98 12.20 10.19 -0.33
C MET A 98 10.78 10.76 -0.32
N THR A 99 10.62 12.01 -0.74
CA THR A 99 9.32 12.67 -0.87
C THR A 99 8.48 12.00 -1.95
N ALA A 100 9.08 11.65 -3.08
CA ALA A 100 8.46 10.87 -4.15
C ALA A 100 8.00 9.48 -3.67
N ARG A 101 8.83 8.75 -2.90
CA ARG A 101 8.46 7.44 -2.32
C ARG A 101 7.28 7.54 -1.35
N VAL A 102 7.25 8.55 -0.49
CA VAL A 102 6.10 8.78 0.41
C VAL A 102 4.83 9.07 -0.38
N LEU A 103 4.92 9.91 -1.41
CA LEU A 103 3.79 10.24 -2.27
C LEU A 103 3.28 8.99 -3.01
N ALA A 104 4.19 8.21 -3.61
CA ALA A 104 3.85 6.98 -4.31
C ALA A 104 3.14 5.97 -3.41
N SER A 105 3.65 5.73 -2.19
CA SER A 105 3.00 4.86 -1.20
C SER A 105 1.58 5.32 -0.83
N LEU A 106 1.33 6.63 -0.77
CA LEU A 106 -0.01 7.17 -0.49
C LEU A 106 -0.97 7.05 -1.67
N TYR A 107 -0.48 7.12 -2.92
CA TYR A 107 -1.29 6.93 -4.12
C TYR A 107 -1.65 5.47 -4.37
N LEU A 108 -0.75 4.54 -4.04
CA LEU A 108 -0.89 3.11 -4.36
C LEU A 108 -1.51 2.29 -3.23
N THR A 109 -1.80 2.91 -2.08
CA THR A 109 -2.48 2.23 -0.97
C THR A 109 -3.99 2.24 -1.14
N ASP A 110 -4.64 1.08 -0.97
CA ASP A 110 -6.10 0.93 -1.08
C ASP A 110 -6.88 1.84 -0.11
N SER A 111 -6.29 2.19 1.03
CA SER A 111 -6.93 3.06 2.03
C SER A 111 -6.90 4.54 1.66
N GLY A 112 -6.12 4.94 0.64
CA GLY A 112 -5.82 6.33 0.30
C GLY A 112 -5.19 7.15 1.44
N SER A 113 -4.77 6.48 2.53
CA SER A 113 -4.27 7.12 3.73
C SER A 113 -3.33 6.23 4.54
N LEU A 114 -2.23 6.82 5.03
CA LEU A 114 -1.24 6.11 5.84
C LEU A 114 -0.81 6.96 7.03
N THR A 115 -0.50 6.31 8.15
CA THR A 115 0.16 6.93 9.30
C THR A 115 1.67 7.02 9.10
N ALA A 116 2.33 7.89 9.88
CA ALA A 116 3.80 7.93 9.91
C ALA A 116 4.45 6.57 10.23
N ALA A 117 3.82 5.77 11.10
CA ALA A 117 4.32 4.46 11.49
C ALA A 117 4.17 3.42 10.37
N GLU A 118 3.09 3.48 9.59
CA GLU A 118 2.91 2.63 8.40
C GLU A 118 3.90 3.01 7.31
N LEU A 119 4.09 4.29 7.03
CA LEU A 119 5.11 4.77 6.07
C LEU A 119 6.53 4.36 6.48
N THR A 120 6.87 4.47 7.78
CA THR A 120 8.16 4.02 8.32
C THR A 120 8.36 2.53 8.06
N ARG A 121 7.33 1.70 8.31
CA ARG A 121 7.39 0.25 8.11
C ARG A 121 7.43 -0.12 6.64
N HIS A 122 6.64 0.54 5.80
CA HIS A 122 6.55 0.25 4.37
C HIS A 122 7.86 0.60 3.67
N LEU A 123 8.35 1.82 3.90
CA LEU A 123 9.53 2.36 3.20
C LEU A 123 10.86 1.93 3.82
N GLN A 124 10.83 1.30 5.00
CA GLN A 124 12.00 0.87 5.78
C GLN A 124 12.97 2.03 6.07
N VAL A 125 12.42 3.17 6.51
CA VAL A 125 13.18 4.39 6.82
C VAL A 125 12.86 4.93 8.20
N SER A 126 13.63 5.89 8.70
CA SER A 126 13.42 6.47 10.02
C SER A 126 12.18 7.38 10.08
N PRO A 127 11.52 7.49 11.26
CA PRO A 127 10.41 8.43 11.45
C PRO A 127 10.76 9.88 11.12
N ALA A 128 12.00 10.30 11.37
CA ALA A 128 12.48 11.64 11.03
C ALA A 128 12.49 11.89 9.51
N SER A 129 12.84 10.87 8.71
CA SER A 129 12.81 10.96 7.24
C SER A 129 11.37 11.11 6.74
N ILE A 130 10.43 10.37 7.33
CA ILE A 130 9.00 10.51 7.04
C ILE A 130 8.50 11.91 7.40
N SER A 131 8.80 12.40 8.61
CA SER A 131 8.38 13.75 9.03
C SER A 131 8.89 14.85 8.09
N LYS A 132 10.13 14.74 7.62
CA LYS A 132 10.69 15.72 6.66
C LYS A 132 9.97 15.65 5.31
N ALA A 133 9.79 14.46 4.76
CA ALA A 133 9.13 14.26 3.47
C ALA A 133 7.66 14.71 3.51
N VAL A 134 6.93 14.33 4.55
CA VAL A 134 5.55 14.77 4.78
C VAL A 134 5.48 16.29 4.93
N GLY A 135 6.39 16.90 5.70
CA GLY A 135 6.40 18.35 5.85
C GLY A 135 6.60 19.09 4.52
N GLU A 136 7.40 18.54 3.62
CA GLU A 136 7.55 19.06 2.25
C GLU A 136 6.25 18.93 1.44
N LEU A 137 5.58 17.77 1.50
CA LEU A 137 4.29 17.54 0.82
C LEU A 137 3.16 18.43 1.37
N GLU A 138 3.12 18.65 2.69
CA GLU A 138 2.18 19.58 3.34
C GLU A 138 2.46 21.02 2.89
N HIS A 139 3.73 21.43 2.82
CA HIS A 139 4.12 22.76 2.35
C HIS A 139 3.69 23.01 0.89
N GLN A 140 3.82 21.99 0.04
CA GLN A 140 3.38 22.02 -1.36
C GLN A 140 1.86 21.76 -1.52
N ALA A 141 1.13 21.58 -0.41
CA ALA A 141 -0.30 21.26 -0.36
C ALA A 141 -0.70 20.00 -1.14
N LEU A 142 0.22 19.05 -1.32
CA LEU A 142 0.01 17.77 -2.01
C LEU A 142 -0.61 16.70 -1.12
N VAL A 143 -0.47 16.85 0.20
CA VAL A 143 -1.00 15.91 1.20
C VAL A 143 -1.70 16.69 2.30
N ARG A 144 -2.75 16.12 2.87
CA ARG A 144 -3.41 16.64 4.06
C ARG A 144 -3.20 15.72 5.25
N ARG A 145 -2.98 16.32 6.41
CA ARG A 145 -2.97 15.61 7.70
C ARG A 145 -4.34 15.65 8.34
N GLU A 146 -4.87 14.46 8.62
CA GLU A 146 -6.09 14.23 9.38
C GLU A 146 -5.76 13.64 10.74
N ARG A 147 -6.51 14.05 11.77
CA ARG A 147 -6.46 13.39 13.07
C ARG A 147 -7.59 12.40 13.17
N ASP A 148 -7.25 11.12 13.35
CA ASP A 148 -8.24 10.12 13.75
C ASP A 148 -8.73 10.46 15.16
N GLN A 149 -9.99 10.91 15.26
CA GLN A 149 -10.64 11.30 16.51
C GLN A 149 -10.71 10.14 17.52
N ARG A 150 -10.67 8.88 17.06
CA ARG A 150 -10.73 7.69 17.93
C ARG A 150 -9.35 7.21 18.38
N ARG A 151 -8.31 7.33 17.56
CA ARG A 151 -6.98 6.75 17.84
C ARG A 151 -5.87 7.76 18.15
N ARG A 152 -6.16 9.07 18.13
CA ARG A 152 -5.19 10.17 18.37
C ARG A 152 -3.93 10.08 17.49
N ARG A 153 -4.02 9.42 16.33
CA ARG A 153 -2.93 9.28 15.37
C ARG A 153 -3.22 10.14 14.16
N ASP A 154 -2.17 10.74 13.63
CA ASP A 154 -2.24 11.50 12.41
C ASP A 154 -2.16 10.55 11.21
N HIS A 155 -3.08 10.75 10.27
CA HIS A 155 -3.13 10.09 8.97
C HIS A 155 -2.83 11.12 7.88
N TYR A 156 -2.04 10.71 6.91
CA TYR A 156 -1.74 11.49 5.72
C TYR A 156 -2.63 10.98 4.59
N VAL A 157 -3.36 11.89 3.95
CA VAL A 157 -4.41 11.58 2.99
C VAL A 157 -4.13 12.26 1.66
N ILE A 158 -4.28 11.49 0.58
CA ILE A 158 -4.39 12.02 -0.79
C ILE A 158 -5.85 11.87 -1.19
N ASP A 159 -6.60 12.97 -1.06
CA ASP A 159 -7.98 13.08 -1.53
C ASP A 159 -8.04 13.95 -2.79
N ALA A 160 -9.15 13.86 -3.54
CA ALA A 160 -9.36 14.69 -4.73
C ALA A 160 -9.24 16.19 -4.40
N ASP A 161 -9.64 16.59 -3.19
CA ASP A 161 -9.48 17.95 -2.70
C ASP A 161 -8.00 18.32 -2.44
N ALA A 162 -7.12 17.37 -2.12
CA ALA A 162 -5.68 17.60 -1.93
C ALA A 162 -5.03 17.94 -3.26
N LEU A 163 -5.35 17.21 -4.32
CA LEU A 163 -4.87 17.51 -5.67
C LEU A 163 -5.37 18.87 -6.13
N PHE A 164 -6.65 19.16 -5.88
CA PHE A 164 -7.21 20.48 -6.15
C PHE A 164 -6.50 21.60 -5.37
N ARG A 165 -6.24 21.41 -4.07
CA ARG A 165 -5.53 22.38 -3.22
C ARG A 165 -4.09 22.60 -3.69
N GLY A 166 -3.36 21.54 -4.02
CA GLY A 166 -2.01 21.60 -4.58
C GLY A 166 -1.99 22.39 -5.88
N TRP A 167 -2.92 22.10 -6.79
CA TRP A 167 -3.07 22.84 -8.05
C TRP A 167 -3.34 24.33 -7.84
N MET A 168 -4.24 24.67 -6.91
CA MET A 168 -4.52 26.06 -6.53
C MET A 168 -3.31 26.74 -5.88
N ALA A 169 -2.53 26.02 -5.08
CA ALA A 169 -1.30 26.53 -4.49
C ALA A 169 -0.25 26.86 -5.56
N SER A 170 -0.05 25.97 -6.54
CA SER A 170 0.83 26.20 -7.68
C SER A 170 0.39 27.40 -8.53
N ALA A 171 -0.92 27.54 -8.80
CA ALA A 171 -1.43 28.71 -9.53
C ALA A 171 -1.14 30.04 -8.81
N ARG A 172 -1.25 30.06 -7.48
CA ARG A 172 -0.89 31.23 -6.66
C ARG A 172 0.62 31.51 -6.71
N GLN A 173 1.46 30.49 -6.66
CA GLN A 173 2.92 30.63 -6.78
C GLN A 173 3.31 31.25 -8.13
N ASN A 174 2.71 30.77 -9.23
CA ASN A 174 2.93 31.35 -10.56
C ASN A 174 2.54 32.83 -10.62
N THR A 175 1.41 33.20 -10.01
CA THR A 175 0.97 34.60 -9.91
C THR A 175 1.99 35.45 -9.14
N GLN A 176 2.55 34.92 -8.04
CA GLN A 176 3.57 35.62 -7.26
C GLN A 176 4.87 35.85 -8.06
N VAL A 177 5.29 34.87 -8.86
CA VAL A 177 6.45 35.01 -9.76
C VAL A 177 6.17 36.10 -10.80
N ALA A 178 4.98 36.11 -11.40
CA ALA A 178 4.59 37.13 -12.37
C ALA A 178 4.61 38.54 -11.76
N ASP A 179 4.03 38.70 -10.57
CA ASP A 179 4.01 39.98 -9.86
C ASP A 179 5.41 40.45 -9.48
N PHE A 180 6.27 39.52 -9.03
CA PHE A 180 7.67 39.83 -8.75
C PHE A 180 8.39 40.29 -10.03
N ALA A 181 8.22 39.58 -11.13
CA ALA A 181 8.89 39.89 -12.38
C ALA A 181 8.47 41.27 -12.92
N ARG A 182 7.18 41.61 -12.86
CA ARG A 182 6.67 42.95 -13.19
C ARG A 182 7.27 44.05 -12.32
N ARG A 183 7.31 43.86 -10.99
CA ARG A 183 7.94 44.83 -10.07
C ARG A 183 9.42 45.00 -10.35
N ALA A 184 10.14 43.89 -10.54
CA ALA A 184 11.58 43.90 -10.81
C ALA A 184 11.90 44.58 -12.16
N ALA A 185 11.10 44.37 -13.19
CA ALA A 185 11.23 45.07 -14.47
C ALA A 185 11.02 46.59 -14.31
N GLY A 186 10.06 47.01 -13.48
CA GLY A 186 9.87 48.43 -13.14
C GLY A 186 11.10 49.05 -12.49
N THR A 187 11.73 48.35 -11.55
CA THR A 187 12.94 48.81 -10.85
C THR A 187 14.18 48.84 -11.75
N LEU A 188 14.36 47.83 -12.59
CA LEU A 188 15.52 47.71 -13.49
C LEU A 188 15.38 48.52 -14.79
N GLY A 189 14.22 49.13 -15.01
CA GLY A 189 13.83 49.77 -16.25
C GLY A 189 13.23 48.75 -17.23
N ALA A 190 11.96 48.94 -17.58
CA ALA A 190 11.20 48.01 -18.40
C ALA A 190 11.79 47.81 -19.80
N ALA A 191 12.43 48.83 -20.37
CA ALA A 191 13.09 48.78 -21.67
C ALA A 191 14.53 48.22 -21.61
N SER A 192 15.07 47.96 -20.42
CA SER A 192 16.39 47.32 -20.29
C SER A 192 16.31 45.86 -20.76
N PRO A 193 17.41 45.25 -21.22
CA PRO A 193 17.42 43.83 -21.57
C PRO A 193 16.97 42.91 -20.42
N ALA A 194 17.24 43.30 -19.16
CA ALA A 194 16.77 42.55 -18.00
C ALA A 194 15.27 42.75 -17.75
N GLY A 195 14.77 43.97 -17.92
CA GLY A 195 13.35 44.30 -17.81
C GLY A 195 12.50 43.54 -18.83
N ILE A 196 12.92 43.50 -20.09
CA ILE A 196 12.23 42.76 -21.16
C ILE A 196 12.11 41.28 -20.80
N ARG A 197 13.22 40.62 -20.42
CA ARG A 197 13.19 39.20 -20.01
C ARG A 197 12.25 38.94 -18.84
N LEU A 198 12.23 39.84 -17.85
CA LEU A 198 11.36 39.71 -16.69
C LEU A 198 9.89 39.89 -17.05
N LEU A 199 9.56 40.81 -17.97
CA LEU A 199 8.21 40.95 -18.48
C LEU A 199 7.77 39.69 -19.23
N ASP A 200 8.62 39.15 -20.11
CA ASP A 200 8.32 37.91 -20.84
C ASP A 200 8.06 36.72 -19.89
N ILE A 201 8.93 36.54 -18.88
CA ILE A 201 8.75 35.52 -17.85
C ILE A 201 7.46 35.76 -17.06
N GLY A 202 7.19 37.02 -16.71
CA GLY A 202 6.00 37.41 -15.96
C GLY A 202 4.72 37.08 -16.71
N ASP A 203 4.66 37.41 -18.00
CA ASP A 203 3.51 37.14 -18.87
C ASP A 203 3.25 35.63 -19.00
N PHE A 204 4.32 34.83 -19.14
CA PHE A 204 4.20 33.38 -19.16
C PHE A 204 3.58 32.83 -17.87
N PHE A 205 4.14 33.17 -16.71
CA PHE A 205 3.65 32.66 -15.43
C PHE A 205 2.24 33.16 -15.10
N ASP A 206 1.89 34.38 -15.51
CA ASP A 206 0.54 34.95 -15.37
C ASP A 206 -0.48 34.20 -16.24
N HIS A 207 -0.11 33.87 -17.48
CA HIS A 207 -0.94 33.06 -18.37
C HIS A 207 -1.15 31.65 -17.79
N VAL A 208 -0.07 30.95 -17.40
CA VAL A 208 -0.14 29.60 -16.83
C VAL A 208 -0.94 29.59 -15.54
N GLY A 209 -0.70 30.55 -14.64
CA GLY A 209 -1.46 30.68 -13.38
C GLY A 209 -2.96 30.81 -13.62
N ARG A 210 -3.38 31.66 -14.58
CA ARG A 210 -4.79 31.82 -14.95
C ARG A 210 -5.39 30.57 -15.58
N ALA A 211 -4.67 29.92 -16.50
CA ALA A 211 -5.11 28.68 -17.14
C ALA A 211 -5.31 27.56 -16.09
N MET A 212 -4.39 27.45 -15.13
CA MET A 212 -4.51 26.51 -14.01
C MET A 212 -5.76 26.77 -13.17
N LEU A 213 -6.04 28.01 -12.79
CA LEU A 213 -7.25 28.37 -12.03
C LEU A 213 -8.53 28.02 -12.78
N GLN A 214 -8.59 28.31 -14.08
CA GLN A 214 -9.74 28.00 -14.92
C GLN A 214 -9.99 26.50 -15.03
N ALA A 215 -8.94 25.71 -15.30
CA ALA A 215 -9.05 24.26 -15.38
C ALA A 215 -9.54 23.64 -14.06
N ALA A 216 -9.04 24.14 -12.93
CA ALA A 216 -9.44 23.68 -11.61
C ALA A 216 -10.94 23.96 -11.35
N GLU A 217 -11.41 25.18 -11.66
CA GLU A 217 -12.81 25.55 -11.48
C GLU A 217 -13.74 24.74 -12.39
N GLN A 218 -13.35 24.51 -13.65
CA GLN A 218 -14.10 23.64 -14.57
C GLN A 218 -14.22 22.21 -14.04
N TRP A 219 -13.11 21.64 -13.53
CA TRP A 219 -13.12 20.31 -12.95
C TRP A 219 -14.07 20.22 -11.75
N ARG A 220 -14.04 21.23 -10.87
CA ARG A 220 -14.93 21.31 -9.70
C ARG A 220 -16.40 21.36 -10.11
N GLN A 221 -16.77 22.18 -11.09
CA GLN A 221 -18.15 22.28 -11.57
C GLN A 221 -18.66 20.95 -12.15
N ALA A 222 -17.79 20.24 -12.88
CA ALA A 222 -18.12 18.93 -13.44
C ALA A 222 -18.29 17.83 -12.36
N HIS A 223 -17.55 17.92 -11.25
CA HIS A 223 -17.52 16.88 -10.20
C HIS A 223 -18.35 17.20 -8.95
N ALA A 224 -18.75 18.46 -8.73
CA ALA A 224 -19.70 18.86 -7.68
C ALA A 224 -21.17 18.56 -8.04
N SER A 225 -21.42 18.10 -9.26
CA SER A 225 -22.76 17.79 -9.81
C SER A 225 -23.11 16.29 -9.73
N LYS A 226 -22.35 15.50 -8.97
CA LYS A 226 -22.58 14.07 -8.70
C LYS A 226 -22.63 13.84 -7.19
#